data_AF-A0A379T6N3-F1
#
_entry.id   AF-A0A379T6N3-F1
#
_cell.length_a   1.000
_cell.length_b   1.000
_cell.length_c   1.000
_cell.angle_alpha   90.00
_cell.angle_beta   90.00
_cell.angle_gamma   90.00
#
_symmetry.space_group_name_H-M   'P 1'
#
loop_
_entity.id
_entity.type
_entity.pdbx_description
1 polymer ?
#
loop_
_entity_poly.entity_id
_entity_poly.type
_entity_poly.pdbx_seq_one_letter_code
_entity_poly.pdbx_strand_id
1 'polypeptide(L)'
;MLTMSMSRFFYGRGNWPGLRVEKLYAEYLLPVCSPLLLTGEKPLKTPEDLAKHTLLHDASRRDWQAYTRQLGLNHINVQQGPIFSHSAMVLQAAIHGQGIALANNVMAQSEIEAGRLVCPFNDVLVSKNAFYLVCP
;
A
#
# COMPACT_ATOMS: atom_id res chain seq x y z
N MET A 1 -35.88 -4.99 26.92
CA MET A 1 -35.61 -4.87 25.48
C MET A 1 -34.20 -4.32 25.31
N LEU A 2 -33.23 -5.18 25.00
CA LEU A 2 -31.89 -4.74 24.59
C LEU A 2 -31.99 -4.21 23.16
N THR A 3 -31.86 -2.90 22.97
CA THR A 3 -31.65 -2.33 21.64
C THR A 3 -30.29 -2.83 21.14
N MET A 4 -30.28 -3.82 20.25
CA MET A 4 -29.11 -4.14 19.45
C MET A 4 -28.76 -2.90 18.62
N SER A 5 -27.75 -2.15 19.04
CA SER A 5 -27.21 -1.06 18.22
C SER A 5 -26.49 -1.70 17.05
N MET A 6 -27.11 -1.64 15.89
CA MET A 6 -26.65 -2.30 14.68
C MET A 6 -25.55 -1.45 14.05
N SER A 7 -24.31 -1.62 14.53
CA SER A 7 -23.14 -0.96 13.97
C SER A 7 -22.92 -1.42 12.52
N ARG A 8 -22.72 -0.47 11.61
CA ARG A 8 -22.45 -0.76 10.19
C ARG A 8 -21.06 -0.27 9.82
N PHE A 9 -20.37 -1.04 8.98
CA PHE A 9 -19.09 -0.66 8.40
C PHE A 9 -19.32 0.12 7.11
N PHE A 10 -18.78 1.33 7.01
CA PHE A 10 -18.83 2.15 5.81
C PHE A 10 -17.42 2.42 5.28
N TYR A 11 -17.21 2.22 3.98
CA TYR A 11 -16.00 2.65 3.27
C TYR A 11 -16.27 3.99 2.59
N GLY A 12 -15.48 5.02 2.89
CA GLY A 12 -15.69 6.33 2.28
C GLY A 12 -14.84 7.43 2.90
N ARG A 13 -15.35 8.66 2.89
CA ARG A 13 -14.65 9.86 3.40
C ARG A 13 -15.05 10.26 4.83
N GLY A 14 -15.97 9.55 5.46
CA GLY A 14 -16.36 9.84 6.86
C GLY A 14 -17.42 10.91 7.03
N ASN A 15 -17.90 11.56 5.96
CA ASN A 15 -18.84 12.68 6.08
C ASN A 15 -20.30 12.21 5.89
N TRP A 16 -20.86 11.59 6.94
CA TRP A 16 -22.27 11.21 6.99
C TRP A 16 -23.00 12.04 8.07
N PRO A 17 -23.83 13.04 7.68
CA PRO A 17 -24.53 13.91 8.64
C PRO A 17 -25.48 13.12 9.54
N GLY A 18 -25.45 13.41 10.85
CA GLY A 18 -26.38 12.83 11.82
C GLY A 18 -25.99 11.44 12.35
N LEU A 19 -24.78 10.94 12.07
CA LEU A 19 -24.29 9.66 12.58
C LEU A 19 -22.99 9.84 13.37
N ARG A 20 -22.77 9.00 14.39
CA ARG A 20 -21.48 8.93 15.08
C ARG A 20 -20.53 8.10 14.22
N VAL A 21 -19.45 8.73 13.77
CA VAL A 21 -18.47 8.15 12.85
C VAL A 21 -17.17 7.93 13.60
N GLU A 22 -16.72 6.68 13.73
CA GLU A 22 -15.41 6.34 14.31
C GLU A 22 -14.49 5.79 13.22
N LYS A 23 -13.35 6.45 13.01
CA LYS A 23 -12.34 6.01 12.04
C LYS A 23 -11.61 4.79 12.61
N LEU A 24 -11.82 3.62 12.03
CA LEU A 24 -11.27 2.37 12.56
C LEU A 24 -9.77 2.24 12.23
N TYR A 25 -9.39 2.42 10.97
CA TYR A 25 -8.00 2.36 10.49
C TYR A 25 -7.79 3.30 9.31
N ALA A 26 -6.64 3.99 9.27
CA ALA A 26 -6.19 4.67 8.07
C ALA A 26 -5.53 3.64 7.15
N GLU A 27 -6.15 3.36 6.02
CA GLU A 27 -5.59 2.52 4.97
C GLU A 27 -4.51 3.30 4.22
N TYR A 28 -3.31 2.75 4.11
CA TYR A 28 -2.23 3.36 3.33
C TYR A 28 -1.47 2.30 2.55
N LEU A 29 -0.91 2.73 1.42
CA LEU A 29 0.00 1.93 0.62
C LEU A 29 1.43 2.27 1.01
N LEU A 30 2.26 1.25 1.17
CA LEU A 30 3.68 1.39 1.45
C LEU A 30 4.50 0.57 0.46
N PRO A 31 5.72 1.01 0.14
CA PRO A 31 6.65 0.22 -0.65
C PRO A 31 7.07 -1.01 0.16
N VAL A 32 7.02 -2.19 -0.46
CA VAL A 32 7.52 -3.44 0.12
C VAL A 32 8.31 -4.24 -0.90
N CYS A 33 9.36 -4.90 -0.46
CA CYS A 33 10.17 -5.80 -1.29
C CYS A 33 10.76 -6.94 -0.46
N SER A 34 11.30 -7.96 -1.13
CA SER A 34 12.13 -8.97 -0.48
C SER A 34 13.39 -8.32 0.14
N PRO A 35 13.86 -8.78 1.32
CA PRO A 35 15.12 -8.34 1.92
C PRO A 35 16.33 -8.45 0.96
N LEU A 36 16.27 -9.37 -0.01
CA LEU A 36 17.31 -9.58 -1.02
C LEU A 36 17.60 -8.33 -1.86
N LEU A 37 16.62 -7.44 -2.03
CA LEU A 37 16.78 -6.20 -2.81
C LEU A 37 17.52 -5.10 -2.05
N LEU A 38 17.66 -5.21 -0.72
CA LEU A 38 18.38 -4.19 0.07
C LEU A 38 19.90 -4.26 -0.12
N THR A 39 20.43 -5.46 -0.37
CA THR A 39 21.89 -5.73 -0.44
C THR A 39 22.35 -6.29 -1.77
N GLY A 40 21.47 -6.36 -2.78
CA GLY A 40 21.80 -6.85 -4.12
C GLY A 40 22.69 -5.89 -4.92
N GLU A 41 22.95 -6.24 -6.18
CA GLU A 41 23.79 -5.45 -7.11
C GLU A 41 23.33 -3.99 -7.27
N LYS A 42 22.02 -3.76 -7.12
CA LYS A 42 21.38 -2.45 -7.10
C LYS A 42 20.79 -2.26 -5.70
N PRO A 43 21.53 -1.66 -4.75
CA PRO A 43 21.03 -1.52 -3.40
C PRO A 43 19.92 -0.48 -3.35
N LEU A 44 18.81 -0.85 -2.72
CA LEU A 44 17.63 0.00 -2.53
C LEU A 44 17.76 0.77 -1.20
N LYS A 45 18.27 2.00 -1.25
CA LYS A 45 18.56 2.81 -0.05
C LYS A 45 17.72 4.06 0.06
N THR A 46 17.44 4.72 -1.05
CA THR A 46 16.60 5.92 -1.09
C THR A 46 15.46 5.77 -2.09
N PRO A 47 14.37 6.55 -1.97
CA PRO A 47 13.27 6.51 -2.92
C PRO A 47 13.69 6.71 -4.40
N GLU A 48 14.77 7.43 -4.67
CA GLU A 48 15.33 7.60 -6.02
C GLU A 48 15.82 6.29 -6.64
N ASP A 49 16.25 5.33 -5.80
CA ASP A 49 16.72 4.02 -6.28
C ASP A 49 15.58 3.20 -6.91
N LEU A 50 14.31 3.54 -6.66
CA LEU A 50 13.15 2.95 -7.33
C LEU A 50 13.30 2.95 -8.87
N ALA A 51 13.99 3.94 -9.45
CA ALA A 51 14.25 4.02 -10.88
C ALA A 51 15.08 2.83 -11.43
N LYS A 52 15.79 2.10 -10.56
CA LYS A 52 16.69 1.00 -10.92
C LYS A 52 16.03 -0.37 -10.80
N HIS A 53 14.83 -0.45 -10.22
CA HIS A 53 14.11 -1.68 -9.90
C HIS A 53 12.80 -1.81 -10.69
N THR A 54 12.33 -3.05 -10.81
CA THR A 54 11.01 -3.32 -11.37
C THR A 54 9.93 -2.88 -10.37
N LEU A 55 9.04 -2.00 -10.81
CA LEU A 55 7.84 -1.63 -10.07
C LEU A 55 6.72 -2.61 -10.40
N LEU A 56 6.14 -3.24 -9.38
CA LEU A 56 5.04 -4.19 -9.49
C LEU A 56 3.72 -3.44 -9.29
N HIS A 57 2.79 -3.58 -10.24
CA HIS A 57 1.55 -2.79 -10.27
C HIS A 57 0.34 -3.65 -9.92
N ASP A 58 -0.53 -3.11 -9.05
CA ASP A 58 -1.81 -3.72 -8.68
C ASP A 58 -2.96 -3.09 -9.45
N ALA A 59 -3.55 -3.86 -10.37
CA ALA A 59 -4.64 -3.50 -11.30
C ALA A 59 -4.36 -2.31 -12.25
N SER A 60 -3.53 -1.33 -11.87
CA SER A 60 -3.20 -0.14 -12.64
C SER A 60 -1.88 0.48 -12.20
N ARG A 61 -1.38 1.45 -12.98
CA ARG A 61 -0.15 2.19 -12.69
C ARG A 61 -0.38 3.42 -11.79
N ARG A 62 -1.61 3.65 -11.34
CA ARG A 62 -2.02 4.89 -10.68
C ARG A 62 -1.37 5.07 -9.32
N ASP A 63 -1.20 4.00 -8.56
CA ASP A 63 -0.65 4.09 -7.20
C ASP A 63 0.83 4.47 -7.23
N TRP A 64 1.62 3.84 -8.10
CA TRP A 64 3.01 4.24 -8.33
C TRP A 64 3.12 5.66 -8.85
N GLN A 65 2.24 6.07 -9.78
CA GLN A 65 2.21 7.45 -10.27
C GLN A 65 1.89 8.46 -9.16
N ALA A 66 0.97 8.12 -8.25
CA ALA A 66 0.61 8.98 -7.12
C ALA A 66 1.74 9.05 -6.08
N TYR A 67 2.34 7.90 -5.76
CA TYR A 67 3.45 7.79 -4.80
C TYR A 67 4.69 8.56 -5.27
N THR A 68 5.15 8.36 -6.52
CA THR A 68 6.32 9.07 -7.03
C THR A 68 6.07 10.58 -7.13
N ARG A 69 4.86 10.99 -7.50
CA ARG A 69 4.47 12.41 -7.52
C ARG A 69 4.49 13.04 -6.14
N GLN A 70 4.01 12.34 -5.11
CA GLN A 70 4.03 12.83 -3.72
C GLN A 70 5.46 13.13 -3.26
N LEU A 71 6.44 12.34 -3.70
CA LEU A 71 7.86 12.50 -3.38
C LEU A 71 8.62 13.43 -4.34
N GLY A 72 7.95 14.02 -5.34
CA GLY A 72 8.62 14.85 -6.36
C GLY A 72 9.46 14.05 -7.37
N LEU A 73 9.34 12.73 -7.39
CA LEU A 73 10.12 11.79 -8.22
C LEU A 73 9.48 11.54 -9.60
N ASN A 74 9.04 12.61 -10.26
CA ASN A 74 8.31 12.54 -11.54
C ASN A 74 9.15 11.96 -12.70
N HIS A 75 10.47 11.88 -12.54
CA HIS A 75 11.39 11.32 -13.53
C HIS A 75 11.41 9.78 -13.51
N ILE A 76 10.85 9.14 -12.49
CA ILE A 76 10.78 7.67 -12.40
C ILE A 76 9.74 7.14 -13.40
N ASN A 77 10.16 6.22 -14.27
CA ASN A 77 9.29 5.65 -15.28
C ASN A 77 8.35 4.58 -14.71
N VAL A 78 7.20 5.01 -14.19
CA VAL A 78 6.14 4.12 -13.69
C VAL A 78 5.38 3.35 -14.78
N GLN A 79 5.69 3.60 -16.05
CA GLN A 79 5.07 2.91 -17.20
C GLN A 79 5.68 1.55 -17.51
N GLN A 80 6.74 1.16 -16.79
CA GLN A 80 7.40 -0.14 -16.94
C GLN A 80 6.99 -1.12 -15.82
N GLY A 81 7.31 -2.40 -16.02
CA GLY A 81 7.00 -3.47 -15.07
C GLY A 81 5.61 -4.10 -15.26
N PRO A 82 5.39 -5.27 -14.63
CA PRO A 82 4.19 -6.08 -14.78
C PRO A 82 3.00 -5.48 -14.03
N ILE A 83 1.80 -5.66 -14.60
CA ILE A 83 0.52 -5.35 -13.96
C ILE A 83 -0.16 -6.67 -13.60
N PHE A 84 -0.52 -6.83 -12.34
CA PHE A 84 -1.25 -8.00 -11.85
C PHE A 84 -2.71 -7.65 -11.65
N SER A 85 -3.59 -8.65 -11.76
CA SER A 85 -5.03 -8.48 -11.53
C SER A 85 -5.44 -8.48 -10.06
N HIS A 86 -4.56 -8.96 -9.16
CA HIS A 86 -4.85 -9.12 -7.73
C HIS A 86 -3.65 -8.77 -6.86
N SER A 87 -3.89 -8.02 -5.78
CA SER A 87 -2.88 -7.58 -4.81
C SER A 87 -2.08 -8.73 -4.19
N ALA A 88 -2.72 -9.89 -3.99
CA ALA A 88 -2.03 -11.09 -3.47
C ALA A 88 -0.92 -11.57 -4.41
N MET A 89 -1.12 -11.50 -5.73
CA MET A 89 -0.09 -11.87 -6.71
C MET A 89 1.07 -10.88 -6.71
N VAL A 90 0.77 -9.59 -6.53
CA VAL A 90 1.78 -8.52 -6.40
C VAL A 90 2.67 -8.77 -5.19
N LEU A 91 2.07 -9.10 -4.03
CA LEU A 91 2.80 -9.44 -2.81
C LEU A 91 3.67 -10.68 -3.00
N GLN A 92 3.14 -11.74 -3.62
CA GLN A 92 3.94 -12.94 -3.91
C GLN A 92 5.12 -12.62 -4.81
N ALA A 93 4.95 -11.83 -5.88
CA ALA A 93 6.05 -11.41 -6.74
C ALA A 93 7.12 -10.61 -5.96
N ALA A 94 6.70 -9.72 -5.05
CA ALA A 94 7.61 -8.96 -4.20
C ALA A 94 8.39 -9.87 -3.22
N ILE A 95 7.73 -10.84 -2.59
CA ILE A 95 8.34 -11.84 -1.69
C ILE A 95 9.45 -12.62 -2.42
N HIS A 96 9.18 -13.01 -3.67
CA HIS A 96 10.14 -13.74 -4.51
C HIS A 96 11.19 -12.82 -5.15
N GLY A 97 11.28 -11.55 -4.75
CA GLY A 97 12.32 -10.62 -5.19
C GLY A 97 12.18 -10.14 -6.64
N GLN A 98 11.01 -10.25 -7.25
CA GLN A 98 10.79 -9.87 -8.64
C GLN A 98 10.68 -8.34 -8.83
N GLY A 99 10.60 -7.59 -7.75
CA GLY A 99 10.48 -6.15 -7.78
C GLY A 99 9.97 -5.58 -6.46
N ILE A 100 9.51 -4.34 -6.54
CA ILE A 100 8.99 -3.57 -5.42
C ILE A 100 7.49 -3.37 -5.64
N ALA A 101 6.69 -3.67 -4.64
CA ALA A 101 5.25 -3.48 -4.66
C ALA A 101 4.86 -2.25 -3.83
N LEU A 102 3.78 -1.56 -4.22
CA LEU A 102 3.03 -0.72 -3.29
C LEU A 102 1.91 -1.59 -2.72
N ALA A 103 2.01 -1.94 -1.44
CA ALA A 103 1.09 -2.85 -0.80
C ALA A 103 0.30 -2.15 0.31
N ASN A 104 -0.93 -2.61 0.49
CA ASN A 104 -1.76 -2.22 1.63
C ASN A 104 -1.12 -2.66 2.94
N ASN A 105 -1.09 -1.76 3.93
CA ASN A 105 -0.50 -2.02 5.24
C ASN A 105 -1.08 -3.23 5.97
N VAL A 106 -2.38 -3.49 5.83
CA VAL A 106 -3.03 -4.65 6.45
C VAL A 106 -2.63 -5.95 5.75
N MET A 107 -2.57 -5.95 4.41
CA MET A 107 -2.21 -7.15 3.65
C MET A 107 -0.73 -7.51 3.76
N ALA A 108 0.14 -6.52 3.86
CA ALA A 108 1.59 -6.74 3.95
C ALA A 108 2.05 -7.13 5.36
N GLN A 109 1.24 -6.86 6.40
CA GLN A 109 1.65 -6.98 7.80
C GLN A 109 2.21 -8.36 8.14
N SER A 110 1.48 -9.44 7.85
CA SER A 110 1.93 -10.81 8.18
C SER A 110 3.24 -11.19 7.49
N GLU A 111 3.45 -10.69 6.28
CA GLU A 111 4.64 -10.97 5.48
C GLU A 111 5.86 -10.19 5.97
N ILE A 112 5.64 -8.96 6.46
CA ILE A 112 6.65 -8.12 7.09
C ILE A 112 7.06 -8.71 8.45
N GLU A 113 6.09 -9.08 9.28
CA GLU A 113 6.34 -9.71 10.59
C GLU A 113 7.09 -11.04 10.44
N ALA A 114 6.79 -11.80 9.39
CA ALA A 114 7.53 -13.02 9.07
C ALA A 114 8.89 -12.79 8.40
N GLY A 115 9.29 -11.54 8.17
CA GLY A 115 10.57 -11.17 7.54
C GLY A 115 10.70 -11.52 6.06
N ARG A 116 9.60 -11.92 5.40
CA ARG A 116 9.57 -12.21 3.95
C ARG A 116 9.52 -10.94 3.12
N LEU A 117 8.92 -9.89 3.66
CA LEU A 117 8.93 -8.54 3.11
C LEU A 117 9.56 -7.57 4.09
N VAL A 118 10.12 -6.50 3.53
CA VAL A 118 10.64 -5.35 4.27
C VAL A 118 10.12 -4.07 3.64
N CYS A 119 10.03 -3.02 4.46
CA CYS A 119 9.73 -1.67 3.99
C CYS A 119 11.07 -0.96 3.74
N PRO A 120 11.46 -0.68 2.49
CA PRO A 120 12.74 -0.04 2.22
C PRO A 120 12.75 1.44 2.63
N PHE A 121 11.57 2.07 2.71
CA PHE A 121 11.39 3.49 3.03
C PHE A 121 10.26 3.68 4.04
N ASN A 122 10.27 4.83 4.73
CA ASN A 122 9.23 5.19 5.70
C ASN A 122 8.06 5.95 5.05
N ASP A 123 8.20 6.41 3.80
CA ASP A 123 7.16 7.14 3.10
C ASP A 123 5.98 6.23 2.72
N VAL A 124 4.77 6.75 2.94
CA VAL A 124 3.52 6.04 2.65
C VAL A 124 2.62 6.89 1.76
N LEU A 125 1.86 6.24 0.90
CA LEU A 125 0.75 6.85 0.17
C LEU A 125 -0.53 6.61 0.96
N VAL A 126 -0.96 7.65 1.68
CA VAL A 126 -2.20 7.60 2.49
C VAL A 126 -3.42 7.58 1.57
N SER A 127 -4.29 6.58 1.74
CA SER A 127 -5.56 6.56 1.02
C SER A 127 -6.44 7.74 1.47
N LYS A 128 -7.13 8.37 0.52
CA LYS A 128 -8.14 9.39 0.84
C LYS A 128 -9.41 8.80 1.47
N ASN A 129 -9.55 7.48 1.47
CA ASN A 129 -10.68 6.75 2.03
C ASN A 129 -10.24 5.98 3.28
N ALA A 130 -11.16 5.80 4.21
CA ALA A 130 -10.94 4.98 5.39
C ALA A 130 -12.21 4.15 5.69
N PHE A 131 -12.03 3.09 6.46
CA PHE A 131 -13.16 2.35 7.03
C PHE A 131 -13.66 3.06 8.29
N TYR A 132 -14.96 3.28 8.34
CA TYR A 132 -15.64 3.92 9.45
C TYR A 132 -16.64 2.97 10.08
N LEU A 133 -16.61 2.87 11.40
CA LEU A 133 -17.73 2.33 12.17
C LEU A 133 -18.76 3.45 12.31
N VAL A 134 -20.00 3.15 11.96
CA VAL A 134 -21.09 4.12 12.06
C VAL A 134 -22.15 3.58 13.01
N CYS A 135 -22.44 4.36 14.04
CA CYS A 135 -23.47 4.07 15.05
C CYS A 135 -24.58 5.14 14.98
N PRO A 136 -25.86 4.76 15.19
CA PRO A 136 -26.95 5.71 15.39
C PRO A 136 -26.76 6.59 16.64
#